data_AF-A0A9P7P0U3-F1
#
_entry.id   AF-A0A9P7P0U3-F1
#
_cell.length_a   1.000
_cell.length_b   1.000
_cell.length_c   1.000
_cell.angle_alpha   90.00
_cell.angle_beta   90.00
_cell.angle_gamma   90.00
#
_symmetry.space_group_name_H-M   'P 1'
#
loop_
_entity.id
_entity.type
_entity.pdbx_description
1 polymer ?
#
loop_
_entity_poly.entity_id
_entity_poly.type
_entity_poly.pdbx_seq_one_letter_code
_entity_poly.pdbx_strand_id
1 'polypeptide(L)'
;MLDHFTLVGPNGTHECLVLELLGPNVQDIVQRSCKGSRLSSRLAKVFAKQALQGLDFLAVNNIGHGDLHARNLAVVLPDLDSLNEEA
;
A
#
# COMPACT_ATOMS: atom_id res chain seq x y z
N MET A 1 9.05 0.57 7.56
CA MET A 1 8.97 -0.69 8.34
C MET A 1 8.99 -0.31 9.80
N LEU A 2 8.01 -0.77 10.58
CA LEU A 2 7.86 -0.41 11.98
C LEU A 2 8.60 -1.39 12.89
N ASP A 3 8.53 -2.69 12.58
CA ASP A 3 9.25 -3.75 13.28
C ASP A 3 9.40 -5.00 12.40
N HIS A 4 10.22 -5.94 12.82
CA HIS A 4 10.29 -7.29 12.28
C HIS A 4 10.64 -8.29 13.37
N PHE A 5 10.05 -9.47 13.32
CA PHE A 5 10.33 -10.54 14.28
C PHE A 5 10.14 -11.91 13.64
N THR A 6 10.63 -12.93 14.33
CA THR A 6 10.52 -14.32 13.89
C THR A 6 9.54 -15.06 14.78
N LEU A 7 8.59 -15.76 14.18
CA LEU A 7 7.61 -16.61 14.88
C LEU A 7 7.88 -18.09 14.62
N VAL A 8 8.07 -18.88 15.67
CA VAL A 8 8.17 -20.34 15.57
C VAL A 8 6.78 -20.95 15.67
N GLY A 9 6.30 -21.52 14.58
CA GLY A 9 5.00 -22.17 14.48
C GLY A 9 5.10 -23.69 14.28
N PRO A 10 3.94 -24.39 14.22
CA PRO A 10 3.90 -25.84 14.04
C PRO A 10 4.50 -26.31 12.69
N ASN A 11 4.62 -25.42 11.70
CA ASN A 11 5.15 -25.72 10.37
C ASN A 11 6.53 -25.09 10.10
N GLY A 12 7.22 -24.64 11.15
CA GLY A 12 8.55 -24.06 11.06
C GLY A 12 8.60 -22.59 11.48
N THR A 13 9.65 -21.91 11.02
CA THR A 13 10.00 -20.55 11.43
C THR A 13 9.54 -19.56 10.37
N HIS A 14 8.82 -18.53 10.78
CA HIS A 14 8.24 -17.52 9.90
C HIS A 14 8.80 -16.13 10.20
N GLU A 15 9.30 -15.45 9.18
CA GLU A 15 9.67 -14.03 9.26
C GLU A 15 8.40 -13.18 9.16
N CYS A 16 8.20 -12.29 10.13
CA CYS A 16 7.05 -11.41 10.23
C CYS A 16 7.50 -9.95 10.09
N LEU A 17 6.82 -9.22 9.21
CA LEU A 17 7.07 -7.80 8.97
C LEU A 17 5.91 -6.98 9.53
N VAL A 18 6.23 -5.98 10.35
CA VAL A 18 5.25 -5.02 10.86
C VAL A 18 5.37 -3.74 10.04
N LEU A 19 4.30 -3.41 9.33
CA LEU A 19 4.19 -2.25 8.45
C LEU A 19 3.10 -1.31 8.95
N GLU A 20 3.11 -0.08 8.47
CA GLU A 20 2.00 0.85 8.70
C GLU A 20 0.68 0.27 8.16
N LEU A 21 -0.42 0.51 8.87
CA LEU A 21 -1.74 0.11 8.39
C LEU A 21 -2.21 1.11 7.32
N LEU A 22 -2.45 0.60 6.13
CA LEU A 22 -2.93 1.36 4.99
C LEU A 22 -4.39 1.04 4.67
N GLY A 23 -4.99 1.89 3.85
CA GLY A 23 -6.35 1.76 3.37
C GLY A 23 -6.44 0.88 2.11
N PRO A 24 -7.59 0.96 1.40
CA PRO A 24 -7.80 0.19 0.19
C PRO A 24 -6.74 0.45 -0.89
N ASN A 25 -6.48 -0.54 -1.73
CA ASN A 25 -5.66 -0.32 -2.91
C ASN A 25 -6.44 0.44 -4.01
N VAL A 26 -5.72 0.97 -5.01
CA VAL A 26 -6.32 1.73 -6.10
C VAL A 26 -7.36 0.89 -6.87
N GLN A 27 -7.13 -0.41 -7.06
CA GLN A 27 -8.10 -1.29 -7.72
C GLN A 27 -9.42 -1.37 -6.92
N ASP A 28 -9.36 -1.49 -5.59
CA ASP A 28 -10.55 -1.50 -4.74
C ASP A 28 -11.32 -0.18 -4.83
N ILE A 29 -10.62 0.95 -4.89
CA ILE A 29 -11.24 2.28 -5.07
C ILE A 29 -12.01 2.34 -6.39
N VAL A 30 -11.42 1.85 -7.49
CA VAL A 30 -12.11 1.80 -8.79
C VAL A 30 -13.36 0.93 -8.70
N GLN A 31 -13.25 -0.26 -8.12
CA GLN A 31 -14.36 -1.21 -8.08
C GLN A 31 -15.52 -0.70 -7.23
N ARG A 32 -15.24 -0.12 -6.05
CA ARG A 32 -16.26 0.33 -5.10
C ARG A 32 -16.84 1.69 -5.44
N SER A 33 -15.99 2.66 -5.77
CA SER A 33 -16.39 4.06 -5.92
C SER A 33 -16.76 4.44 -7.34
N CYS A 34 -16.23 3.72 -8.34
CA CYS A 34 -16.51 4.02 -9.75
C CYS A 34 -17.53 3.08 -10.38
N LYS A 35 -18.11 2.11 -9.64
CA LYS A 35 -19.09 1.12 -10.17
C LYS A 35 -18.60 0.43 -11.45
N GLY A 36 -17.31 0.13 -11.54
CA GLY A 36 -16.68 -0.46 -12.73
C GLY A 36 -16.32 0.53 -13.84
N SER A 37 -16.57 1.83 -13.66
CA SER A 37 -16.05 2.88 -14.54
C SER A 37 -14.62 3.28 -14.16
N ARG A 38 -13.97 4.10 -14.98
CA ARG A 38 -12.58 4.54 -14.76
C ARG A 38 -12.53 5.65 -13.71
N LEU A 39 -11.38 5.77 -13.05
CA LEU A 39 -11.06 6.95 -12.23
C LEU A 39 -11.19 8.24 -13.05
N SER A 40 -11.59 9.31 -12.38
CA SER A 40 -11.52 10.65 -12.99
C SER A 40 -10.09 10.96 -13.41
N SER A 41 -9.92 11.74 -14.49
CA SER A 41 -8.60 12.11 -14.99
C SER A 41 -7.74 12.80 -13.93
N ARG A 42 -8.37 13.56 -13.02
CA ARG A 42 -7.72 14.20 -11.89
C ARG A 42 -7.14 13.15 -10.92
N LEU A 43 -7.95 12.19 -10.47
CA LEU A 43 -7.49 11.17 -9.51
C LEU A 43 -6.46 10.22 -10.13
N ALA A 44 -6.65 9.82 -11.39
CA ALA A 44 -5.69 8.99 -12.12
C ALA A 44 -4.30 9.68 -12.19
N LYS A 45 -4.27 11.00 -12.45
CA LYS A 45 -3.02 11.78 -12.45
C LYS A 45 -2.37 11.85 -11.07
N VAL A 46 -3.16 11.94 -9.99
CA VAL A 46 -2.63 11.94 -8.61
C VAL A 46 -1.95 10.61 -8.29
N PHE A 47 -2.62 9.48 -8.53
CA PHE A 47 -2.02 8.17 -8.30
C PHE A 47 -0.80 7.93 -9.17
N ALA A 48 -0.87 8.28 -10.46
CA ALA A 48 0.28 8.14 -11.36
C ALA A 48 1.48 8.96 -10.88
N LYS A 49 1.25 10.22 -10.46
CA LYS A 49 2.32 11.07 -9.92
C LYS A 49 2.97 10.44 -8.68
N GLN A 50 2.17 10.00 -7.70
CA GLN A 50 2.70 9.42 -6.46
C GLN A 50 3.41 8.08 -6.70
N ALA A 51 2.87 7.23 -7.57
CA ALA A 51 3.53 5.99 -7.97
C ALA A 51 4.88 6.25 -8.64
N LEU A 52 4.97 7.26 -9.51
CA LEU A 52 6.22 7.66 -10.15
C LEU A 52 7.23 8.23 -9.14
N GLN A 53 6.78 8.98 -8.12
CA GLN A 53 7.67 9.44 -7.05
C GLN A 53 8.24 8.27 -6.23
N GLY A 54 7.41 7.27 -5.91
CA GLY A 54 7.88 6.05 -5.25
C GLY A 54 8.86 5.25 -6.12
N LEU A 55 8.57 5.14 -7.43
CA LEU A 55 9.48 4.48 -8.37
C LEU A 55 10.80 5.21 -8.53
N ASP A 56 10.79 6.55 -8.61
CA ASP A 56 12.00 7.37 -8.67
C ASP A 56 12.88 7.12 -7.45
N PHE A 57 12.27 7.11 -6.25
CA PHE A 57 12.97 6.76 -5.03
C PHE A 57 13.56 5.33 -5.08
N LEU A 58 12.81 4.33 -5.52
CA LEU A 58 13.32 2.96 -5.66
C LEU A 58 14.47 2.89 -6.66
N ALA A 59 14.34 3.56 -7.82
CA ALA A 59 15.34 3.56 -8.89
C ALA A 59 16.66 4.21 -8.46
N VAL A 60 16.61 5.33 -7.73
CA VAL A 60 17.80 5.97 -7.12
C VAL A 60 18.52 5.02 -6.17
N ASN A 61 17.80 4.10 -5.54
CA ASN A 61 18.35 3.07 -4.66
C ASN A 61 18.69 1.75 -5.39
N ASN A 62 18.68 1.73 -6.73
CA ASN A 62 18.91 0.54 -7.56
C ASN A 62 17.94 -0.63 -7.29
N ILE A 63 16.71 -0.32 -6.88
CA ILE A 63 15.67 -1.30 -6.61
C ILE A 63 14.62 -1.23 -7.73
N GLY A 64 14.37 -2.36 -8.38
CA GLY A 64 13.19 -2.55 -9.22
C GLY A 64 12.06 -3.18 -8.42
N HIS A 65 10.88 -2.57 -8.39
CA HIS A 65 9.72 -3.15 -7.68
C HIS A 65 9.32 -4.53 -8.26
N GLY A 66 9.41 -4.71 -9.57
CA GLY A 66 9.14 -5.99 -10.25
C GLY A 66 7.66 -6.39 -10.43
N ASP A 67 6.72 -5.72 -9.75
CA ASP A 67 5.27 -6.03 -9.80
C ASP A 67 4.40 -4.78 -9.56
N LEU A 68 4.65 -3.72 -10.31
CA LEU A 68 3.90 -2.48 -10.15
C LEU A 68 2.53 -2.56 -10.82
N HIS A 69 1.46 -2.56 -10.03
CA HIS A 69 0.09 -2.50 -10.51
C HIS A 69 -0.89 -1.93 -9.47
N ALA A 70 -2.13 -1.65 -9.86
CA ALA A 70 -3.13 -0.98 -9.02
C ALA A 70 -3.46 -1.66 -7.68
N ARG A 71 -3.23 -2.98 -7.51
CA ARG A 71 -3.39 -3.66 -6.21
C ARG A 71 -2.21 -3.47 -5.26
N ASN A 72 -1.06 -3.07 -5.78
CA ASN A 72 0.16 -2.81 -5.01
C ASN A 72 0.36 -1.30 -4.77
N LEU A 73 -0.69 -0.50 -4.98
CA LEU A 73 -0.74 0.91 -4.65
C LEU A 73 -1.86 1.11 -3.64
N ALA A 74 -1.52 1.31 -2.37
CA ALA A 74 -2.47 1.55 -1.29
C ALA A 74 -2.54 3.04 -0.94
N VAL A 75 -3.71 3.48 -0.45
CA VAL A 75 -3.88 4.84 0.07
C VAL A 75 -3.65 4.86 1.57
N VAL A 76 -3.07 5.95 2.09
CA VAL A 76 -2.92 6.15 3.53
C VAL A 76 -4.29 6.37 4.15
N LEU A 77 -4.55 5.75 5.32
CA LEU A 77 -5.72 6.06 6.14
C LEU A 77 -5.40 7.28 7.00
N PRO A 78 -6.09 8.42 6.81
CA PRO A 78 -5.90 9.56 7.69
C PRO A 78 -6.37 9.25 9.11
N ASP A 79 -5.74 9.90 10.08
CA ASP A 79 -6.15 9.93 11.50
C ASP A 79 -6.17 8.57 12.21
N LEU A 80 -5.52 7.55 11.66
CA LEU A 80 -5.44 6.24 12.30
C LEU A 80 -4.76 6.32 13.69
N ASP A 81 -3.70 7.13 13.79
CA ASP A 81 -2.96 7.35 15.04
C ASP A 81 -3.81 8.01 16.13
N SER A 82 -4.98 8.55 15.78
CA SER A 82 -5.92 9.17 16.72
C SER A 82 -6.98 8.21 17.25
N LEU A 83 -7.03 6.98 16.73
CA LEU A 83 -7.95 5.94 17.19
C LEU A 83 -7.31 5.16 18.36
N ASN A 84 -8.07 4.99 19.45
CA ASN A 84 -7.65 4.10 20.53
C ASN A 84 -7.86 2.64 20.13
N GLU A 85 -6.95 1.76 20.57
CA GLU A 85 -7.01 0.31 20.33
C GLU A 85 -8.16 -0.40 21.07
N GLU A 86 -8.81 0.29 22.00
CA GLU A 86 -9.97 -0.23 22.75
C GLU A 86 -11.28 0.14 22.06
N ALA A 87 -11.92 -0.86 21.44
CA ALA A 87 -13.31 -0.85 20.99
C ALA A 87 -14.06 -2.05 21.57
#